data_AF-A0A7C1Z5G8-F1
#
_entry.id   AF-A0A7C1Z5G8-F1
#
_cell.length_a   1.000
_cell.length_b   1.000
_cell.length_c   1.000
_cell.angle_alpha   90.00
_cell.angle_beta   90.00
_cell.angle_gamma   90.00
#
_symmetry.space_group_name_H-M   'P 1'
#
loop_
_entity.id
_entity.type
_entity.pdbx_description
1 polymer ?
#
loop_
_entity_poly.entity_id
_entity_poly.type
_entity_poly.pdbx_seq_one_letter_code
_entity_poly.pdbx_strand_id
1 'polypeptide(L)' 'MPFHIAKKEKVILKVYDLQGREVHTLVNQVLHAGNHKLVWDGRNSSGSKLSNGTYVYTLTIGEIIESRTLMIIE' A
#
# COMPACT_ATOMS: atom_id res chain seq x y z
N MET A 1 -5.66 -4.49 -3.93
CA MET A 1 -4.33 -5.08 -3.68
C MET A 1 -4.52 -6.34 -2.82
N PRO A 2 -4.76 -7.51 -3.43
CA PRO A 2 -4.89 -8.76 -2.68
C PRO A 2 -3.51 -9.30 -2.25
N PHE A 3 -3.44 -9.92 -1.08
CA PHE A 3 -2.25 -10.62 -0.57
C PHE A 3 -2.65 -11.69 0.45
N HIS A 4 -1.74 -12.63 0.68
CA HIS A 4 -1.92 -13.72 1.63
C HIS A 4 -0.91 -13.60 2.77
N ILE A 5 -1.35 -13.91 3.98
CA ILE A 5 -0.51 -13.97 5.17
C ILE A 5 -0.56 -15.40 5.73
N ALA A 6 0.59 -16.05 5.84
CA ALA A 6 0.67 -17.44 6.31
C ALA A 6 0.48 -17.60 7.83
N LYS A 7 0.94 -16.63 8.63
CA LYS A 7 0.85 -16.60 10.09
C LYS A 7 0.73 -15.16 10.58
N LYS A 8 0.36 -14.93 11.83
CA LYS A 8 0.24 -13.56 12.37
C LYS A 8 1.55 -12.78 12.15
N GLU A 9 1.50 -11.70 11.39
CA GLU A 9 2.69 -10.96 10.94
C GLU A 9 2.44 -9.45 10.92
N LYS A 10 3.52 -8.68 11.05
CA LYS A 10 3.48 -7.23 10.83
C LYS A 10 3.34 -6.96 9.33
N VAL A 11 2.31 -6.20 8.97
CA VAL A 11 2.06 -5.78 7.59
C VAL A 11 2.16 -4.26 7.49
N ILE A 12 2.92 -3.81 6.50
CA ILE A 12 3.07 -2.41 6.16
C ILE A 12 2.77 -2.26 4.66
N LEU A 13 1.82 -1.38 4.31
CA LEU A 13 1.59 -0.99 2.91
C LEU A 13 1.71 0.52 2.81
N LYS A 14 2.70 0.98 2.04
CA LYS A 14 2.98 2.39 1.79
C LYS A 14 2.85 2.70 0.32
N VAL A 15 2.42 3.92 0.01
CA VAL A 15 2.27 4.44 -1.35
C VAL A 15 3.20 5.61 -1.53
N TYR A 16 3.82 5.68 -2.69
CA TYR A 16 4.83 6.65 -3.08
C TYR A 16 4.50 7.25 -4.43
N ASP A 17 4.89 8.50 -4.63
CA ASP A 17 4.98 9.07 -5.98
C ASP A 17 6.26 8.60 -6.71
N LEU A 18 6.41 9.00 -7.97
CA LEU A 18 7.58 8.65 -8.80
C LEU A 18 8.89 9.29 -8.33
N GLN A 19 8.84 10.27 -7.42
CA GLN A 19 10.03 10.84 -6.78
C GLN A 19 10.42 10.05 -5.52
N GLY A 20 9.70 8.98 -5.19
CA GLY A 20 9.93 8.16 -4.01
C GLY A 20 9.43 8.79 -2.72
N ARG A 21 8.63 9.87 -2.78
CA ARG A 21 8.06 10.49 -1.58
C ARG A 21 6.88 9.67 -1.11
N GLU A 22 6.86 9.30 0.17
CA GLU A 22 5.71 8.63 0.77
C GLU A 22 4.51 9.59 0.77
N VAL A 23 3.43 9.20 0.09
CA VAL A 23 2.19 9.98 0.02
C VAL A 23 1.12 9.44 0.94
N HIS A 24 1.15 8.13 1.24
CA HIS A 24 0.18 7.50 2.11
C HIS A 24 0.69 6.20 2.74
N THR A 25 0.26 5.90 3.96
CA THR A 25 0.41 4.58 4.59
C THR A 25 -1.00 3.99 4.75
N LEU A 26 -1.32 2.93 3.98
CA LEU A 26 -2.64 2.28 4.02
C LEU A 26 -2.80 1.33 5.21
N VAL A 27 -1.72 0.65 5.59
CA VAL A 27 -1.71 -0.24 6.73
C VAL A 27 -0.32 -0.23 7.37
N ASN A 28 -0.29 -0.28 8.69
CA ASN A 28 0.93 -0.44 9.47
C ASN A 28 0.61 -1.14 10.79
N GLN A 29 0.13 -2.39 10.72
CA GLN A 29 -0.33 -3.13 11.90
C GLN A 29 -0.07 -4.62 11.77
N VAL A 30 -0.23 -5.34 12.87
CA VAL A 30 -0.16 -6.79 12.87
C VAL A 30 -1.48 -7.35 12.38
N LEU A 31 -1.45 -8.23 11.38
CA LEU A 31 -2.63 -8.89 10.81
C LEU A 31 -2.57 -10.40 11.07
N HIS A 32 -3.74 -11.02 11.17
CA HIS A 32 -3.86 -12.47 11.30
C HIS A 32 -3.64 -13.18 9.96
N ALA A 33 -3.33 -14.48 10.03
CA ALA A 33 -3.24 -15.33 8.85
C ALA A 33 -4.53 -15.29 8.02
N GLY A 34 -4.40 -15.42 6.70
CA GLY A 34 -5.52 -15.41 5.77
C GLY A 34 -5.31 -14.51 4.56
N ASN A 35 -6.37 -14.39 3.76
CA ASN A 35 -6.39 -13.55 2.57
C ASN A 35 -6.88 -12.14 2.94
N HIS A 36 -6.16 -11.14 2.47
CA HIS A 36 -6.44 -9.74 2.73
C HIS A 36 -6.53 -8.98 1.42
N LYS A 37 -7.32 -7.90 1.41
CA LYS A 37 -7.42 -6.98 0.27
C LYS A 37 -7.47 -5.56 0.78
N LEU A 38 -6.49 -4.77 0.36
CA LEU A 38 -6.48 -3.32 0.60
C LEU A 38 -6.84 -2.56 -0.67
N VAL A 39 -7.51 -1.43 -0.50
CA VAL A 39 -7.91 -0.52 -1.57
C VAL A 39 -7.41 0.87 -1.18
N TRP A 40 -6.75 1.52 -2.13
CA TRP A 40 -6.37 2.92 -2.01
C TRP A 40 -7.35 3.75 -2.84
N ASP A 41 -7.80 4.87 -2.29
CA ASP A 41 -8.77 5.77 -2.91
C ASP A 41 -8.11 6.95 -3.63
N GLY A 42 -6.79 6.93 -3.79
CA GLY A 42 -6.03 7.98 -4.46
C GLY A 42 -5.82 9.24 -3.62
N ARG A 43 -6.08 9.17 -2.30
CA ARG A 43 -5.81 10.28 -1.38
C ARG A 43 -4.48 10.13 -0.64
N ASN A 44 -3.86 11.25 -0.30
CA ASN A 44 -2.71 11.26 0.59
C ASN A 44 -3.14 11.14 2.07
N SER A 45 -2.15 11.14 2.98
CA SER A 45 -2.40 11.08 4.43
C SER A 45 -3.18 12.26 5.02
N SER A 46 -3.29 13.39 4.31
CA SER A 46 -4.13 14.53 4.72
C SER A 46 -5.58 14.44 4.20
N GLY A 47 -5.92 13.37 3.46
CA GLY A 47 -7.23 13.21 2.82
C GLY A 47 -7.40 14.01 1.52
N SER A 48 -6.34 14.64 1.02
CA SER A 48 -6.37 15.38 -0.24
C SER A 48 -6.26 14.39 -1.40
N LYS A 49 -7.11 14.57 -2.42
CA LYS A 49 -7.00 13.83 -3.69
C LYS A 49 -5.65 14.14 -4.35
N LEU A 50 -4.98 13.10 -4.81
CA LEU A 50 -3.78 13.23 -5.61
C LEU A 50 -4.12 13.29 -7.10
N SER A 51 -3.20 13.85 -7.89
CA SER A 51 -3.34 13.95 -9.34
C SER A 51 -3.34 12.57 -10.01
N ASN A 52 -3.98 12.49 -11.17
CA ASN A 52 -3.86 11.35 -12.08
C ASN A 52 -2.39 11.07 -12.38
N GLY A 53 -2.07 9.79 -12.50
CA GLY A 53 -0.70 9.36 -12.77
C GLY A 53 -0.32 8.06 -12.10
N THR A 54 0.95 7.73 -12.26
CA THR A 54 1.54 6.49 -11.77
C THR A 54 2.07 6.68 -10.35
N TYR A 55 1.73 5.74 -9.48
CA TYR A 55 2.22 5.64 -8.11
C TYR A 55 2.81 4.26 -7.89
N VAL A 56 3.66 4.11 -6.88
CA VAL A 56 4.22 2.83 -6.46
C VAL A 56 3.72 2.53 -5.08
N TYR A 57 3.32 1.29 -4.79
CA TYR A 57 3.18 0.85 -3.42
C TYR A 57 4.18 -0.23 -3.08
N THR A 58 4.60 -0.24 -1.82
CA THR A 58 5.37 -1.33 -1.22
C THR A 58 4.50 -2.05 -0.21
N LEU A 59 4.53 -3.37 -0.24
CA LEU A 59 3.87 -4.27 0.70
C LEU A 59 4.96 -5.06 1.42
N THR A 60 5.08 -4.86 2.73
CA THR A 60 5.98 -5.60 3.60
C THR A 60 5.17 -6.55 4.48
N ILE A 61 5.51 -7.84 4.47
CA ILE A 61 4.93 -8.89 5.31
C ILE A 61 6.09 -9.66 5.96
N GLY A 62 6.38 -9.37 7.24
CA GLY A 62 7.59 -9.89 7.88
C GLY A 62 8.85 -9.46 7.11
N GLU A 63 9.61 -10.44 6.58
CA GLU A 63 10.81 -10.20 5.79
C GLU A 63 10.55 -10.04 4.28
N ILE A 64 9.33 -10.34 3.81
CA ILE A 64 8.97 -10.26 2.40
C ILE A 64 8.62 -8.81 2.06
N ILE A 65 9.25 -8.25 1.02
CA ILE A 65 8.94 -6.93 0.47
C ILE A 65 8.59 -7.09 -1.00
N GLU A 66 7.39 -6.66 -1.37
CA GLU A 66 6.93 -6.56 -2.75
C GLU A 66 6.63 -5.12 -3.12
N SER A 67 7.01 -4.71 -4.34
CA SER A 67 6.65 -3.40 -4.88
C SER A 67 5.84 -3.57 -6.15
N ARG A 68 4.73 -2.82 -6.29
CA ARG A 68 3.94 -2.81 -7.53
C ARG A 68 3.47 -1.41 -7.87
N THR A 69 3.18 -1.21 -9.15
CA THR A 69 2.70 0.05 -9.70
C THR A 69 1.18 0.15 -9.63
N LEU A 70 0.68 1.37 -9.42
CA LEU A 70 -0.71 1.78 -9.41
C LEU A 70 -0.89 2.93 -10.38
N MET A 71 -2.07 3.06 -10.97
CA MET A 71 -2.41 4.23 -11.78
C MET A 71 -3.71 4.81 -11.27
N ILE A 72 -3.71 6.11 -10.98
CA ILE A 72 -4.92 6.88 -10.79
C ILE A 72 -5.31 7.43 -12.16
N ILE A 73 -6.54 7.11 -12.57
CA ILE A 73 -7.18 7.59 -13.79
C ILE A 73 -8.55 8.13 -13.38
N GLU A 74 -8.87 9.36 -13.77
CA GLU A 74 -10.23 9.94 -13.69
C GLU A 74 -11.00 9.71 -15.00
#